data_AF-A0A423JPH4-F1
#
_entry.id   AF-A0A423JPH4-F1
#
_cell.length_a   1.000
_cell.length_b   1.000
_cell.length_c   1.000
_cell.angle_alpha   90.00
_cell.angle_beta   90.00
_cell.angle_gamma   90.00
#
_symmetry.space_group_name_H-M   'P 1'
#
loop_
_entity.id
_entity.type
_entity.pdbx_description
1 polymer ?
#
loop_
_entity_poly.entity_id
_entity_poly.type
_entity_poly.pdbx_seq_one_letter_code
_entity_poly.pdbx_strand_id
1 'polypeptide(L)'
;MDPLEIEDTSDWLGCPTELETCRYFLRMTENEVQELTLQLRKARQDIFGLVQVHADVSKERDQLRAKLNSLNKEHSELLSKVYSLQRIADQRDYLFRENQRLLMEKQERQSP
;
A
#
# COMPACT_ATOMS: atom_id res chain seq x y z
N MET A 1 -36.78 45.45 -65.42
CA MET A 1 -35.82 44.52 -64.81
C MET A 1 -34.58 44.56 -65.66
N ASP A 2 -33.50 45.10 -65.13
CA ASP A 2 -32.20 45.13 -65.82
C ASP A 2 -31.71 43.67 -65.92
N PRO A 3 -31.34 43.14 -67.11
CA PRO A 3 -30.91 41.74 -67.27
C PRO A 3 -29.65 41.36 -66.49
N LEU A 4 -29.02 42.33 -65.81
CA LEU A 4 -27.79 42.19 -65.02
C LEU A 4 -28.03 42.31 -63.49
N GLU A 5 -29.26 42.56 -63.03
CA GLU A 5 -29.57 42.49 -61.60
C GLU A 5 -29.57 41.02 -61.14
N ILE A 6 -28.52 40.64 -60.43
CA ILE A 6 -28.44 39.35 -59.73
C ILE A 6 -29.29 39.47 -58.46
N GLU A 7 -30.21 38.53 -58.26
CA GLU A 7 -31.03 38.43 -57.05
C GLU A 7 -30.14 38.29 -55.80
N ASP A 8 -30.42 39.07 -54.76
CA ASP A 8 -29.68 39.01 -53.50
C ASP A 8 -30.04 37.71 -52.76
N THR A 9 -29.17 36.70 -52.89
CA THR A 9 -29.34 35.38 -52.27
C THR A 9 -28.69 35.29 -50.89
N SER A 10 -28.34 36.41 -50.24
CA SER A 10 -27.69 36.40 -48.91
C SER A 10 -28.52 35.67 -47.84
N ASP A 11 -29.84 35.67 -47.98
CA ASP A 11 -30.78 34.96 -47.08
C ASP A 11 -31.02 33.48 -47.44
N TRP A 12 -30.56 32.98 -48.60
CA TRP A 12 -30.83 31.60 -49.05
C TRP A 12 -30.14 30.53 -48.21
N LEU A 13 -28.99 30.84 -47.61
CA LEU A 13 -28.18 29.83 -46.92
C LEU A 13 -28.52 29.71 -45.43
N GLY A 14 -29.38 30.57 -44.88
CA GLY A 14 -29.71 30.56 -43.45
C GLY A 14 -28.45 30.53 -42.56
N CYS A 15 -27.38 31.18 -43.01
CA CYS A 15 -26.12 31.22 -42.27
C CYS A 15 -26.40 31.84 -40.90
N PRO A 16 -25.98 31.19 -39.79
CA PRO A 16 -26.22 31.73 -38.47
C PRO A 16 -25.65 33.14 -38.41
N THR A 17 -26.45 34.09 -37.93
CA THR A 17 -25.96 35.44 -37.70
C THR A 17 -24.79 35.39 -36.72
N GLU A 18 -23.90 36.38 -36.77
CA GLU A 18 -22.78 36.47 -35.82
C GLU A 18 -23.27 36.42 -34.37
N LEU A 19 -24.41 37.03 -34.09
CA LEU A 19 -25.05 37.01 -32.77
C LEU A 19 -25.51 35.60 -32.38
N GLU A 20 -26.09 34.82 -33.31
CA GLU A 20 -26.46 33.42 -33.05
C GLU A 20 -25.24 32.55 -32.80
N THR A 21 -24.19 32.74 -33.58
CA THR A 21 -22.91 32.05 -33.40
C THR A 21 -22.31 32.35 -32.03
N CYS A 22 -22.26 33.63 -31.63
CA CYS A 22 -21.82 34.04 -30.30
C CYS A 22 -22.66 33.45 -29.17
N ARG A 23 -24.00 33.40 -29.31
CA ARG A 23 -24.89 32.77 -28.33
C ARG A 23 -24.63 31.27 -28.20
N TYR A 24 -24.39 30.58 -29.32
CA TYR A 24 -24.07 29.16 -29.31
C TYR A 24 -22.75 28.91 -28.58
N PHE A 25 -21.69 29.68 -28.89
CA PHE A 25 -20.41 29.55 -28.21
C PHE A 25 -20.51 29.82 -26.71
N LEU A 26 -21.25 30.86 -26.31
CA LEU A 26 -21.48 31.15 -24.90
C LEU A 26 -22.17 29.97 -24.18
N ARG A 27 -23.19 29.39 -24.79
CA ARG A 27 -23.87 28.22 -24.21
C ARG A 27 -22.97 26.99 -24.15
N MET A 28 -22.13 26.79 -25.16
CA MET A 28 -21.17 25.67 -25.19
C MET A 28 -20.14 25.80 -24.08
N THR A 29 -19.55 27.00 -23.92
CA THR A 29 -18.55 27.24 -22.88
C THR A 29 -19.16 27.18 -21.48
N GLU A 30 -20.38 27.68 -21.29
CA GLU A 30 -21.12 27.53 -20.03
C GLU A 30 -21.31 26.06 -19.64
N ASN A 31 -21.70 25.21 -20.60
CA ASN A 31 -21.86 23.78 -20.36
C ASN A 31 -20.52 23.11 -20.02
N GLU A 32 -19.44 23.45 -20.73
CA GLU A 32 -18.11 22.88 -20.48
C GLU A 32 -17.56 23.29 -19.11
N VAL A 33 -17.75 24.55 -18.70
CA VAL A 33 -17.39 25.01 -17.36
C VAL A 33 -18.18 24.27 -16.27
N GLN A 34 -19.47 24.01 -16.49
CA GLN A 34 -20.28 23.22 -15.57
C GLN A 34 -19.77 21.79 -15.44
N GLU A 35 -19.47 21.12 -16.55
CA GLU A 35 -18.95 19.76 -16.55
C GLU A 35 -17.57 19.67 -15.87
N LEU A 36 -16.64 20.56 -16.20
CA LEU A 36 -15.33 20.63 -15.53
C LEU A 36 -15.46 20.89 -14.03
N THR A 37 -16.44 21.69 -13.62
CA THR A 37 -16.71 21.94 -12.19
C THR A 37 -17.19 20.67 -11.48
N LEU A 38 -18.03 19.85 -12.13
CA LEU A 38 -18.47 18.57 -11.59
C LEU A 38 -17.32 17.57 -11.48
N GLN A 39 -16.51 17.46 -12.54
CA GLN A 39 -15.34 16.58 -12.55
C GLN A 39 -14.32 16.98 -11.48
N LEU A 40 -14.08 18.29 -11.29
CA LEU A 40 -13.19 18.79 -10.26
C LEU A 40 -13.70 18.46 -8.85
N ARG A 41 -15.01 18.59 -8.59
CA ARG A 41 -15.61 18.21 -7.29
C ARG A 41 -15.44 16.72 -7.03
N LYS A 42 -15.71 15.88 -8.03
CA LYS A 42 -15.53 14.43 -7.94
C LYS A 42 -14.07 14.06 -7.67
N ALA A 43 -13.14 14.61 -8.45
CA ALA A 43 -11.72 14.36 -8.28
C ALA A 43 -11.22 14.78 -6.89
N ARG A 44 -11.70 15.91 -6.35
CA ARG A 44 -11.38 16.33 -4.98
C ARG A 44 -11.91 15.36 -3.93
N GLN A 45 -13.13 14.85 -4.10
CA GLN A 45 -13.70 13.84 -3.22
C GLN A 45 -12.92 12.53 -3.27
N ASP A 46 -12.56 12.07 -4.48
CA ASP A 46 -11.79 10.85 -4.69
C ASP A 46 -10.38 10.96 -4.05
N ILE A 47 -9.69 12.08 -4.25
CA ILE A 47 -8.39 12.36 -3.63
C ILE A 47 -8.51 12.34 -2.09
N PHE A 48 -9.54 12.98 -1.54
CA PHE A 48 -9.76 12.97 -0.09
C PHE A 48 -9.97 11.54 0.43
N GLY A 49 -10.78 10.73 -0.27
CA GLY A 49 -10.98 9.33 0.05
C GLY A 49 -9.68 8.52 -0.01
N LEU A 50 -8.87 8.71 -1.04
CA LEU A 50 -7.56 8.06 -1.15
C LEU A 50 -6.62 8.44 0.00
N VAL A 51 -6.57 9.72 0.37
CA VAL A 51 -5.73 10.19 1.48
C VAL A 51 -6.15 9.55 2.81
N GLN A 52 -7.46 9.44 3.05
CA GLN A 52 -7.99 8.81 4.25
C GLN A 52 -7.63 7.32 4.30
N VAL A 53 -7.88 6.57 3.22
CA VAL A 53 -7.53 5.15 3.13
C VAL A 53 -6.01 4.95 3.27
N HIS A 54 -5.21 5.80 2.65
CA HIS A 54 -3.75 5.74 2.79
C HIS A 54 -3.29 5.97 4.24
N ALA A 55 -3.92 6.88 4.97
CA ALA A 55 -3.63 7.11 6.38
C ALA A 55 -3.98 5.88 7.24
N ASP A 56 -5.13 5.26 6.99
CA ASP A 56 -5.57 4.05 7.70
C ASP A 56 -4.63 2.86 7.42
N VAL A 57 -4.29 2.61 6.16
CA VAL A 57 -3.35 1.55 5.76
C VAL A 57 -1.95 1.81 6.33
N SER A 58 -1.50 3.06 6.36
CA SER A 58 -0.20 3.42 6.95
C SER A 58 -0.16 3.10 8.45
N LYS A 59 -1.26 3.42 9.16
CA LYS A 59 -1.40 3.11 10.59
C LYS A 59 -1.39 1.60 10.84
N GLU A 60 -2.15 0.83 10.07
CA GLU A 60 -2.17 -0.64 10.19
C GLU A 60 -0.79 -1.25 9.92
N ARG A 61 -0.12 -0.81 8.85
CA ARG A 61 1.25 -1.23 8.53
C ARG A 61 2.20 -0.99 9.71
N ASP A 62 2.13 0.16 10.34
CA ASP A 62 3.02 0.51 11.45
C ASP A 62 2.74 -0.32 12.71
N GLN A 63 1.46 -0.63 12.98
CA GLN A 63 1.07 -1.56 14.04
C GLN A 63 1.58 -2.98 13.78
N LEU A 64 1.42 -3.48 12.55
CA LEU A 64 1.91 -4.80 12.14
C LEU A 64 3.44 -4.89 12.24
N ARG A 65 4.16 -3.84 11.83
CA ARG A 65 5.62 -3.76 11.99
C ARG A 65 6.05 -3.79 13.46
N ALA A 66 5.35 -3.07 14.33
CA ALA A 66 5.62 -3.10 15.76
C ALA A 66 5.43 -4.52 16.34
N LYS A 67 4.34 -5.20 15.98
CA LYS A 67 4.05 -6.58 16.40
C LYS A 67 5.07 -7.59 15.86
N LEU A 68 5.50 -7.43 14.61
CA LEU A 68 6.53 -8.28 14.02
C LEU A 68 7.86 -8.10 14.76
N ASN A 69 8.22 -6.85 15.07
CA ASN A 69 9.44 -6.57 15.83
C ASN A 69 9.41 -7.13 17.25
N SER A 70 8.26 -7.09 17.95
CA SER A 70 8.15 -7.71 19.27
C SER A 70 8.29 -9.23 19.18
N LEU A 71 7.60 -9.86 18.22
CA LEU A 71 7.67 -11.30 18.01
C LEU A 71 9.09 -11.77 17.65
N ASN A 72 9.82 -11.01 16.83
CA ASN A 72 11.21 -11.31 16.49
C ASN A 72 12.14 -11.25 17.71
N LYS A 73 11.90 -10.31 18.63
CA LYS A 73 12.67 -10.24 19.89
C LYS A 73 12.37 -11.45 20.76
N GLU A 74 11.10 -11.77 20.97
CA GLU A 74 10.69 -12.96 21.74
C GLU A 74 11.27 -14.24 21.13
N HIS A 75 11.22 -14.38 19.80
CA HIS A 75 11.81 -15.52 19.10
C HIS A 75 13.33 -15.62 19.32
N SER A 76 14.05 -14.50 19.26
CA SER A 76 15.49 -14.46 19.51
C SER A 76 15.84 -14.84 20.95
N GLU A 77 15.05 -14.39 21.93
CA GLU A 77 15.21 -14.77 23.33
C GLU A 77 14.95 -16.26 23.55
N LEU A 78 13.91 -16.80 22.92
CA LEU A 78 13.59 -18.23 22.96
C LEU A 78 14.71 -19.06 22.33
N LEU A 79 15.25 -18.65 21.18
CA LEU A 79 16.40 -19.32 20.57
C LEU A 79 17.62 -19.32 21.49
N SER A 80 17.93 -18.20 22.14
CA SER A 80 19.01 -18.11 23.12
C SER A 80 18.82 -19.11 24.28
N LYS A 81 17.59 -19.23 24.80
CA LYS A 81 17.24 -20.22 25.83
C LYS A 81 17.35 -21.65 25.33
N VAL A 82 16.96 -21.93 24.08
CA VAL A 82 17.11 -23.26 23.48
C VAL A 82 18.59 -23.64 23.40
N TYR A 83 19.45 -22.73 22.93
CA TYR A 83 20.89 -22.98 22.86
C TYR A 83 21.54 -23.20 24.23
N SER A 84 21.12 -22.44 25.26
CA SER A 84 21.64 -22.64 26.61
C SER A 84 21.23 -23.99 27.20
N LEU A 85 19.97 -24.41 26.99
CA LEU A 85 19.48 -25.73 27.40
C LEU A 85 20.20 -26.86 26.66
N GLN A 86 20.45 -26.69 25.37
CA GLN A 86 21.19 -27.67 24.59
C GLN A 86 22.62 -27.85 25.11
N ARG A 87 23.31 -26.74 25.44
CA ARG A 87 24.63 -26.80 26.08
C ARG A 87 24.60 -27.53 27.43
N ILE A 88 23.58 -27.29 28.25
CA ILE A 88 23.42 -27.98 29.54
C ILE A 88 23.19 -29.47 29.33
N ALA A 89 22.38 -29.86 28.34
CA ALA A 89 22.15 -31.26 27.99
C ALA A 89 23.44 -31.96 27.55
N ASP A 90 24.23 -31.31 26.68
CA ASP A 90 25.53 -31.85 26.24
C ASP A 90 26.50 -32.03 27.42
N GLN A 91 26.55 -31.05 28.34
CA GLN A 91 27.40 -31.14 29.52
C GLN A 91 26.94 -32.24 30.49
N ARG A 92 25.63 -32.40 30.69
CA ARG A 92 25.07 -33.49 31.48
C ARG A 92 25.49 -34.84 30.89
N ASP A 93 25.40 -35.01 29.58
CA ASP A 93 25.71 -36.26 28.90
C ASP A 93 27.21 -36.59 29.01
N TYR A 94 28.08 -35.59 28.88
CA TYR A 94 29.51 -35.74 29.14
C TYR A 94 29.78 -36.20 30.58
N LEU A 95 29.23 -35.48 31.57
CA LEU A 95 29.43 -35.81 32.99
C LEU A 95 28.85 -37.18 33.36
N PHE A 96 27.75 -37.58 32.72
CA PHE A 96 27.17 -38.91 32.92
C PHE A 96 28.14 -40.00 32.45
N ARG A 97 28.69 -39.89 31.23
CA ARG A 97 29.67 -40.85 30.71
C ARG A 97 30.94 -40.91 31.56
N GLU A 98 31.44 -39.75 31.96
CA GLU A 98 32.64 -39.64 32.80
C GLU A 98 32.42 -40.28 34.18
N ASN A 99 31.26 -40.05 34.81
CA ASN A 99 30.92 -40.71 36.07
C ASN A 99 30.88 -42.24 35.93
N GLN A 100 30.32 -42.77 34.83
CA GLN A 100 30.32 -44.22 34.58
C GLN A 100 31.75 -44.77 34.43
N ARG A 101 32.63 -44.06 33.72
CA ARG A 101 34.04 -44.45 33.59
C ARG A 101 34.73 -44.51 34.96
N LEU A 102 34.60 -43.45 35.76
CA LEU A 102 35.22 -43.37 37.08
C LEU A 102 34.68 -44.43 38.05
N LEU A 103 33.41 -44.82 37.92
CA LEU A 103 32.84 -45.92 38.69
C LEU A 103 33.50 -47.26 38.35
N MET A 104 33.71 -47.56 37.06
CA MET A 104 34.40 -48.77 36.62
C MET A 104 35.85 -48.80 37.13
N GLU A 105 36.60 -47.71 36.98
CA GLU A 105 37.98 -47.61 37.50
C GLU A 105 38.05 -47.83 39.01
N LYS A 106 37.06 -47.33 39.78
CA LYS A 106 37.00 -47.57 41.23
C LYS A 106 36.73 -49.04 41.56
N GLN A 107 35.85 -49.70 40.81
CA GLN A 107 35.55 -51.13 41.00
C GLN A 107 36.76 -52.01 40.67
N GLU A 108 37.52 -51.67 39.62
CA GLU A 108 38.76 -52.37 39.26
C GLU A 108 39.82 -52.22 40.35
N ARG A 109 40.02 -51.02 40.91
CA ARG A 109 40.98 -50.80 42.01
C ARG A 109 40.59 -51.46 43.33
N GLN A 110 39.32 -51.79 43.52
CA GLN A 110 38.80 -52.44 44.73
C GLN A 110 38.71 -53.97 44.60
N SER A 111 38.90 -54.52 43.40
CA SER A 111 39.05 -55.97 43.23
C SER A 111 40.50 -56.37 43.54
N PRO A 112 40.72 -57.36 44.44
CA PRO A 112 42.05 -57.80 44.89
C PRO A 112 42.87 -58.51 43.80
#